data_AF-A0A645G8P6-F1
#
_entry.id   AF-A0A645G8P6-F1
#
_cell.length_a   1.000
_cell.length_b   1.000
_cell.length_c   1.000
_cell.angle_alpha   90.00
_cell.angle_beta   90.00
_cell.angle_gamma   90.00
#
_symmetry.space_group_name_H-M   'P 1'
#
loop_
_entity.id
_entity.type
_entity.pdbx_description
1 polymer ?
#
loop_
_entity_poly.entity_id
_entity_poly.type
_entity_poly.pdbx_seq_one_letter_code
_entity_poly.pdbx_strand_id
1 'polypeptide(L)'
;MEGGFGTADALIIADGTLQIVDYKHGLGVLVSSEENPQMQCYALGALELFDGIYDIDSVRMTIYQPRRDNVSTYEISKDELYRWADEVLKPTADLAFAGDGNFLCGEWCGFCKAKHDCRARADANLELARYDFKLPPLLTDEEVEDILARADDLVSWAADIKEYALQQAISGKEWHGWKLVEGRSNRKYTNETAVAGAVTDAGFDPYERKVLGVTAMQKLLGKSRLEELLAAYIEKPQGKPTLVPESDKRPAMNTAKNDFMEENDYE
;
A
#
# COMPACT_ATOMS: atom_id res chain seq x y z
N MET A 1 -40.39 -15.81 -13.09
CA MET A 1 -38.94 -16.08 -13.15
C MET A 1 -38.74 -17.57 -13.31
N GLU A 2 -37.90 -18.01 -14.24
CA GLU A 2 -37.66 -19.44 -14.46
C GLU A 2 -36.88 -20.02 -13.26
N GLY A 3 -37.44 -21.04 -12.60
CA GLY A 3 -36.79 -21.73 -11.46
C GLY A 3 -36.82 -21.03 -10.09
N GLY A 4 -37.44 -19.85 -9.96
CA GLY A 4 -37.59 -19.17 -8.66
C GLY A 4 -38.70 -19.78 -7.79
N PHE A 5 -38.39 -20.10 -6.53
CA PHE A 5 -39.35 -20.59 -5.55
C PHE A 5 -39.14 -19.92 -4.18
N GLY A 6 -40.23 -19.67 -3.47
CA GLY A 6 -40.22 -19.09 -2.13
C GLY A 6 -41.56 -19.35 -1.42
N THR A 7 -41.56 -19.25 -0.09
CA THR A 7 -42.75 -19.44 0.73
C THR A 7 -42.83 -18.31 1.75
N ALA A 8 -43.98 -17.64 1.81
CA ALA A 8 -44.30 -16.71 2.87
C ALA A 8 -44.87 -17.49 4.08
N ASP A 9 -44.59 -17.03 5.30
CA ASP A 9 -45.10 -17.71 6.50
C ASP A 9 -46.60 -17.50 6.70
N ALA A 10 -47.10 -16.31 6.39
CA ALA A 10 -48.54 -16.02 6.37
C ALA A 10 -48.91 -15.00 5.31
N LEU A 11 -50.07 -15.25 4.67
CA LEU A 11 -50.71 -14.37 3.70
C LEU A 11 -52.15 -14.10 4.16
N ILE A 12 -52.56 -12.84 4.12
CA ILE A 12 -53.91 -12.40 4.49
C ILE A 12 -54.38 -11.42 3.42
N ILE A 13 -55.56 -11.62 2.86
CA ILE A 13 -56.16 -10.70 1.89
C ILE A 13 -57.46 -10.18 2.48
N ALA A 14 -57.55 -8.86 2.63
CA ALA A 14 -58.74 -8.19 3.14
C ALA A 14 -58.79 -6.75 2.64
N ASP A 15 -60.00 -6.27 2.33
CA ASP A 15 -60.27 -4.85 2.04
C ASP A 15 -59.33 -4.23 0.99
N GLY A 16 -59.09 -4.95 -0.10
CA GLY A 16 -58.21 -4.51 -1.19
C GLY A 16 -56.71 -4.51 -0.87
N THR A 17 -56.32 -5.05 0.29
CA THR A 17 -54.92 -5.13 0.74
C THR A 17 -54.46 -6.58 0.82
N LEU A 18 -53.29 -6.85 0.22
CA LEU A 18 -52.54 -8.09 0.43
C LEU A 18 -51.53 -7.89 1.56
N GLN A 19 -51.73 -8.57 2.67
CA GLN A 19 -50.81 -8.59 3.81
C GLN A 19 -49.95 -9.85 3.78
N ILE A 20 -48.65 -9.66 3.95
CA ILE A 20 -47.64 -10.71 4.04
C ILE A 20 -46.94 -10.57 5.37
N VAL A 21 -46.80 -11.67 6.10
CA VAL A 21 -46.05 -11.68 7.35
C VAL A 21 -44.96 -12.75 7.25
N ASP A 22 -43.73 -12.34 7.51
CA ASP A 22 -42.55 -13.20 7.52
C ASP A 22 -41.92 -13.20 8.93
N TYR A 23 -41.72 -14.40 9.45
CA TYR A 23 -41.18 -14.65 10.77
C TYR A 23 -39.66 -14.76 10.72
N LYS A 24 -38.97 -13.94 11.50
CA LYS A 24 -37.51 -14.03 11.69
C LYS A 24 -37.16 -14.36 13.13
N HIS A 25 -36.35 -15.40 13.33
CA HIS A 25 -35.89 -15.82 14.66
C HIS A 25 -34.46 -15.37 15.01
N GLY A 26 -33.74 -14.76 14.07
CA GLY A 26 -32.35 -14.36 14.27
C GLY A 26 -32.20 -13.31 15.38
N LEU A 27 -31.15 -13.42 16.20
CA LEU A 27 -30.82 -12.40 17.21
C LEU A 27 -29.78 -11.39 16.70
N GLY A 28 -28.85 -11.83 15.84
CA GLY A 28 -27.66 -11.04 15.47
C GLY A 28 -27.91 -9.86 14.52
N VAL A 29 -28.89 -9.97 13.62
CA VAL A 29 -29.19 -8.96 12.60
C VAL A 29 -30.65 -8.53 12.75
N LEU A 30 -30.89 -7.22 12.82
CA LEU A 30 -32.25 -6.67 12.75
C LEU A 30 -32.69 -6.68 11.28
N VAL A 31 -33.89 -7.18 11.00
CA VAL A 31 -34.42 -7.25 9.63
C VAL A 31 -35.56 -6.25 9.48
N SER A 32 -35.41 -5.29 8.55
CA SER A 32 -36.43 -4.28 8.22
C SER A 32 -37.31 -4.76 7.07
N SER A 33 -38.60 -4.43 7.11
CA SER A 33 -39.54 -4.66 5.99
C SER A 33 -39.46 -3.58 4.91
N GLU A 34 -38.89 -2.42 5.23
CA GLU A 34 -38.80 -1.27 4.32
C GLU A 34 -38.00 -1.63 3.06
N GLU A 35 -38.66 -1.49 1.90
CA GLU A 35 -38.11 -1.82 0.58
C GLU A 35 -37.39 -3.18 0.51
N ASN A 36 -37.85 -4.16 1.31
CA ASN A 36 -37.16 -5.42 1.45
C ASN A 36 -37.37 -6.32 0.21
N PRO A 37 -36.32 -6.66 -0.56
CA PRO A 37 -36.47 -7.41 -1.80
C PRO A 37 -37.06 -8.81 -1.61
N GLN A 38 -36.78 -9.48 -0.48
CA GLN A 38 -37.37 -10.79 -0.18
C GLN A 38 -38.88 -10.67 -0.01
N MET A 39 -39.34 -9.68 0.75
CA MET A 39 -40.76 -9.45 0.97
C MET A 39 -41.48 -9.06 -0.32
N GLN A 40 -40.86 -8.22 -1.16
CA GLN A 40 -41.40 -7.83 -2.46
C GLN A 40 -41.51 -9.02 -3.41
N CYS A 41 -40.53 -9.94 -3.41
CA CYS A 41 -40.63 -11.19 -4.16
C CYS A 41 -41.79 -12.09 -3.68
N TYR A 42 -42.02 -12.19 -2.38
CA TYR A 42 -43.19 -12.90 -1.85
C TYR A 42 -44.50 -12.25 -2.27
N ALA A 43 -44.55 -10.91 -2.29
CA ALA A 43 -45.71 -10.16 -2.73
C ALA A 43 -46.04 -10.39 -4.19
N LEU A 44 -45.04 -10.34 -5.07
CA LEU A 44 -45.24 -10.64 -6.49
C LEU A 44 -45.76 -12.08 -6.68
N GLY A 45 -45.20 -13.04 -5.94
CA GLY A 45 -45.66 -14.43 -6.00
C GLY A 45 -47.11 -14.61 -5.51
N ALA A 46 -47.50 -13.88 -4.47
CA ALA A 46 -48.87 -13.90 -3.97
C ALA A 46 -49.86 -13.18 -4.91
N LEU A 47 -49.48 -12.05 -5.50
CA LEU A 47 -50.29 -11.36 -6.52
C LEU A 47 -50.53 -12.24 -7.74
N GLU A 48 -49.51 -12.94 -8.24
CA GLU A 48 -49.66 -13.89 -9.36
C GLU A 48 -50.73 -14.96 -9.08
N LEU A 49 -50.88 -15.38 -7.82
CA LEU A 49 -51.85 -16.41 -7.42
C LEU A 49 -53.25 -15.85 -7.16
N PHE A 50 -53.37 -14.61 -6.66
CA PHE A 50 -54.60 -14.11 -6.06
C PHE A 50 -55.16 -12.83 -6.70
N ASP A 51 -54.40 -12.06 -7.48
CA ASP A 51 -54.86 -10.78 -8.09
C ASP A 51 -55.96 -11.01 -9.14
N GLY A 52 -56.01 -12.18 -9.77
CA GLY A 52 -57.12 -12.57 -10.64
C GLY A 52 -58.41 -12.96 -9.90
N ILE A 53 -58.36 -13.11 -8.57
CA ILE A 53 -59.47 -13.55 -7.71
C ILE A 53 -59.99 -12.40 -6.84
N TYR A 54 -59.08 -11.53 -6.38
CA TYR A 54 -59.37 -10.41 -5.50
C TYR A 54 -58.85 -9.11 -6.11
N ASP A 55 -59.64 -8.03 -6.01
CA ASP A 55 -59.20 -6.70 -6.39
C ASP A 55 -58.21 -6.17 -5.34
N ILE A 56 -56.92 -6.30 -5.58
CA ILE A 56 -55.84 -5.86 -4.68
C ILE A 56 -55.24 -4.56 -5.21
N ASP A 57 -55.22 -3.52 -4.38
CA ASP A 57 -54.66 -2.20 -4.73
C ASP A 57 -53.33 -1.93 -4.00
N SER A 58 -53.20 -2.44 -2.77
CA SER A 58 -52.02 -2.24 -1.92
C SER A 58 -51.46 -3.53 -1.35
N VAL A 59 -50.16 -3.53 -1.10
CA VAL A 59 -49.44 -4.64 -0.49
C VAL A 59 -48.79 -4.15 0.80
N ARG A 60 -49.06 -4.84 1.90
CA ARG A 60 -48.45 -4.61 3.20
C ARG A 60 -47.57 -5.79 3.58
N MET A 61 -46.30 -5.52 3.84
CA MET A 61 -45.27 -6.51 4.15
C MET A 61 -44.79 -6.28 5.58
N THR A 62 -44.93 -7.29 6.43
CA THR A 62 -44.52 -7.22 7.82
C THR A 62 -43.46 -8.26 8.12
N ILE A 63 -42.37 -7.82 8.74
CA ILE A 63 -41.37 -8.69 9.35
C ILE A 63 -41.62 -8.73 10.85
N TYR A 64 -41.82 -9.94 11.37
CA TYR A 64 -42.00 -10.18 12.79
C TYR A 64 -40.76 -10.88 13.37
N GLN A 65 -40.00 -10.17 14.20
CA GLN A 65 -38.76 -10.64 14.79
C GLN A 65 -38.78 -10.50 16.33
N PRO A 66 -39.45 -11.44 17.05
CA PRO A 66 -39.73 -11.28 18.47
C PRO A 66 -38.49 -11.25 19.35
N ARG A 67 -37.41 -11.95 18.99
CA ARG A 67 -36.17 -11.99 19.79
C ARG A 67 -35.41 -10.66 19.83
N ARG A 68 -35.82 -9.68 19.03
CA ARG A 68 -35.29 -8.32 19.02
C ARG A 68 -36.37 -7.27 19.32
N ASP A 69 -37.55 -7.70 19.78
CA ASP A 69 -38.74 -6.86 19.95
C ASP A 69 -39.04 -6.00 18.70
N ASN A 70 -38.80 -6.56 17.50
CA ASN A 70 -38.92 -5.85 16.24
C ASN A 70 -40.16 -6.32 15.46
N VAL A 71 -41.05 -5.38 15.18
CA VAL A 71 -42.16 -5.52 14.24
C VAL A 71 -42.04 -4.38 13.24
N SER A 72 -41.68 -4.72 12.00
CA SER A 72 -41.45 -3.75 10.94
C SER A 72 -42.49 -3.98 9.86
N THR A 73 -43.20 -2.94 9.46
CA THR A 73 -44.21 -3.02 8.40
C THR A 73 -43.94 -1.97 7.34
N TYR A 74 -44.00 -2.37 6.08
CA TYR A 74 -43.86 -1.51 4.92
C TYR A 74 -45.05 -1.72 3.98
N GLU A 75 -45.59 -0.63 3.45
CA GLU A 75 -46.74 -0.64 2.55
C GLU A 75 -46.34 0.02 1.23
N ILE A 76 -46.73 -0.61 0.12
CA ILE A 76 -46.45 -0.16 -1.23
C ILE A 76 -47.68 -0.42 -2.10
N SER A 77 -47.91 0.44 -3.11
CA SER A 77 -48.97 0.19 -4.08
C SER A 77 -48.63 -0.98 -5.00
N LYS A 78 -49.66 -1.64 -5.53
CA LYS A 78 -49.49 -2.73 -6.51
C LYS A 78 -48.68 -2.28 -7.73
N ASP A 79 -48.98 -1.09 -8.26
CA ASP A 79 -48.31 -0.54 -9.44
C ASP A 79 -46.81 -0.27 -9.20
N GLU A 80 -46.45 0.27 -8.04
CA GLU A 80 -45.04 0.52 -7.70
C GLU A 80 -44.26 -0.78 -7.49
N LEU A 81 -44.91 -1.81 -6.94
CA LEU A 81 -44.31 -3.13 -6.80
C LEU A 81 -44.03 -3.78 -8.16
N TYR A 82 -44.96 -3.68 -9.11
CA TYR A 82 -44.73 -4.15 -10.49
C TYR A 82 -43.62 -3.35 -11.19
N ARG A 83 -43.58 -2.02 -10.99
CA ARG A 83 -42.49 -1.20 -11.52
C ARG A 83 -41.13 -1.66 -10.98
N TRP A 84 -41.01 -1.93 -9.69
CA TRP A 84 -39.78 -2.50 -9.12
C TRP A 84 -39.44 -3.86 -9.73
N ALA A 85 -40.45 -4.70 -9.98
CA ALA A 85 -40.26 -6.01 -10.60
C ALA A 85 -39.63 -5.90 -12.00
N ASP A 86 -40.13 -4.96 -12.81
CA ASP A 86 -39.67 -4.75 -14.19
C ASP A 86 -38.33 -4.00 -14.27
N GLU A 87 -38.13 -2.99 -13.43
CA GLU A 87 -36.95 -2.12 -13.51
C GLU A 87 -35.73 -2.68 -12.76
N VAL A 88 -35.94 -3.45 -11.69
CA VAL A 88 -34.86 -3.91 -10.81
C VAL A 88 -34.77 -5.42 -10.78
N LEU A 89 -35.85 -6.11 -10.42
CA LEU A 89 -35.81 -7.54 -10.15
C LEU A 89 -35.48 -8.36 -11.41
N LYS A 90 -36.20 -8.11 -12.51
CA LYS A 90 -36.03 -8.86 -13.75
C LYS A 90 -34.64 -8.67 -14.39
N PRO A 91 -34.13 -7.44 -14.60
CA PRO A 91 -32.79 -7.24 -15.16
C PRO A 91 -31.69 -7.87 -14.29
N THR A 92 -31.83 -7.78 -12.96
CA THR A 92 -30.85 -8.35 -12.02
C THR A 92 -30.84 -9.88 -12.07
N ALA A 93 -32.01 -10.51 -12.20
CA ALA A 93 -32.10 -11.96 -12.33
C ALA A 93 -31.54 -12.46 -13.66
N ASP A 94 -31.77 -11.75 -14.76
CA ASP A 94 -31.21 -12.09 -16.06
C ASP A 94 -29.67 -12.06 -16.02
N LEU A 95 -29.08 -11.03 -15.40
CA LEU A 95 -27.62 -10.96 -15.15
C LEU A 95 -27.11 -12.11 -14.29
N ALA A 96 -27.83 -12.45 -13.22
CA ALA A 96 -27.46 -13.55 -12.34
C ALA A 96 -27.49 -14.90 -13.06
N PHE A 97 -28.46 -15.12 -13.95
CA PHE A 97 -28.59 -16.35 -14.73
C PHE A 97 -27.50 -16.46 -15.81
N ALA A 98 -27.11 -15.35 -16.42
CA ALA A 98 -25.99 -15.28 -17.36
C ALA A 98 -24.61 -15.48 -16.68
N GLY A 99 -24.52 -15.26 -15.37
CA GLY A 99 -23.25 -15.29 -14.63
C GLY A 99 -22.42 -14.01 -14.78
N ASP A 100 -22.98 -12.95 -15.38
CA ASP A 100 -22.32 -11.66 -15.66
C ASP A 100 -22.46 -10.66 -14.50
N GLY A 101 -22.47 -11.17 -13.26
CA GLY A 101 -22.57 -10.36 -12.06
C GLY A 101 -21.25 -9.67 -11.69
N ASN A 102 -21.35 -8.49 -11.09
CA ASN A 102 -20.20 -7.80 -10.50
C ASN A 102 -19.91 -8.29 -9.08
N PHE A 103 -18.64 -8.40 -8.72
CA PHE A 103 -18.23 -8.66 -7.34
C PHE A 103 -18.25 -7.37 -6.54
N LEU A 104 -19.10 -7.30 -5.52
CA LEU A 104 -19.28 -6.13 -4.66
C LEU A 104 -19.01 -6.47 -3.18
N CYS A 105 -18.45 -5.51 -2.45
CA CYS A 105 -18.27 -5.59 -1.01
C CYS A 105 -19.42 -4.85 -0.29
N GLY A 106 -20.05 -5.51 0.69
CA GLY A 106 -21.19 -4.96 1.43
C GLY A 106 -21.49 -5.76 2.70
N GLU A 107 -22.64 -5.50 3.34
CA GLU A 107 -23.03 -6.13 4.60
C GLU A 107 -23.09 -7.68 4.52
N TRP A 108 -23.42 -8.21 3.35
CA TRP A 108 -23.46 -9.65 3.09
C TRP A 108 -22.09 -10.33 3.16
N CYS A 109 -20.98 -9.59 3.10
CA CYS A 109 -19.63 -10.16 3.17
C CYS A 109 -19.37 -10.94 4.47
N GLY A 110 -20.07 -10.64 5.57
CA GLY A 110 -19.97 -11.42 6.83
C GLY A 110 -20.42 -12.88 6.68
N PHE A 111 -21.37 -13.12 5.79
CA PHE A 111 -22.02 -14.41 5.56
C PHE A 111 -21.52 -15.13 4.30
N CYS A 112 -20.77 -14.42 3.44
CA CYS A 112 -20.23 -14.97 2.20
C CYS A 112 -19.24 -16.12 2.46
N LYS A 113 -19.40 -17.25 1.75
CA LYS A 113 -18.46 -18.40 1.85
C LYS A 113 -17.06 -18.05 1.34
N ALA A 114 -16.97 -17.21 0.31
CA ALA A 114 -15.71 -16.75 -0.26
C ALA A 114 -15.05 -15.61 0.53
N LYS A 115 -15.56 -15.26 1.73
CA LYS A 115 -15.13 -14.08 2.49
C LYS A 115 -13.63 -13.98 2.78
N HIS A 116 -12.94 -15.12 2.84
CA HIS A 116 -11.51 -15.18 3.14
C HIS A 116 -10.63 -14.90 1.90
N ASP A 117 -11.13 -15.25 0.71
CA ASP A 117 -10.34 -15.19 -0.54
C ASP A 117 -10.95 -14.22 -1.59
N CYS A 118 -11.97 -13.43 -1.20
CA CYS A 118 -12.66 -12.51 -2.09
C CYS A 118 -11.82 -11.25 -2.38
N ARG A 119 -11.40 -11.08 -3.65
CA ARG A 119 -10.65 -9.90 -4.12
C ARG A 119 -11.39 -8.58 -3.86
N ALA A 120 -12.67 -8.49 -4.23
CA ALA A 120 -13.47 -7.27 -4.06
C ALA A 120 -13.56 -6.81 -2.59
N ARG A 121 -13.61 -7.76 -1.65
CA ARG A 121 -13.57 -7.45 -0.22
C ARG A 121 -12.19 -6.97 0.23
N ALA A 122 -11.12 -7.59 -0.28
CA ALA A 122 -9.76 -7.16 0.02
C ALA A 122 -9.50 -5.73 -0.48
N ASP A 123 -9.91 -5.41 -1.71
CA ASP A 123 -9.72 -4.10 -2.32
C ASP A 123 -10.50 -3.00 -1.57
N ALA A 124 -11.75 -3.28 -1.17
CA ALA A 124 -12.54 -2.34 -0.37
C ALA A 124 -11.91 -2.05 1.01
N ASN A 125 -11.34 -3.07 1.66
CA ASN A 125 -10.64 -2.90 2.94
C ASN A 125 -9.29 -2.19 2.79
N LEU A 126 -8.57 -2.41 1.70
CA LEU A 126 -7.33 -1.71 1.40
C LEU A 126 -7.56 -0.21 1.15
N GLU A 127 -8.68 0.14 0.50
CA GLU A 127 -9.05 1.55 0.28
C GLU A 127 -9.31 2.28 1.61
N LEU A 128 -9.92 1.62 2.61
CA LEU A 128 -10.05 2.16 3.97
C LEU A 128 -8.68 2.42 4.61
N ALA A 129 -7.73 1.52 4.42
CA ALA A 129 -6.37 1.71 4.93
C ALA A 129 -5.71 2.97 4.33
N ARG A 130 -6.01 3.35 3.08
CA ARG A 130 -5.48 4.59 2.47
C ARG A 130 -5.93 5.86 3.21
N TYR A 131 -7.07 5.83 3.90
CA TYR A 131 -7.54 6.96 4.71
C TYR A 131 -6.85 7.02 6.09
N ASP A 132 -6.52 5.86 6.68
CA ASP A 132 -5.66 5.78 7.87
C ASP A 132 -4.19 6.14 7.56
N PHE A 133 -3.77 6.03 6.29
CA PHE A 133 -2.46 6.44 5.79
C PHE A 133 -2.44 7.83 5.14
N LYS A 134 -3.17 8.82 5.67
CA LYS A 134 -2.69 10.21 5.50
C LYS A 134 -1.46 10.39 6.39
N LEU A 135 -0.33 9.83 5.94
CA LEU A 135 0.98 10.06 6.51
C LEU A 135 1.20 11.58 6.61
N PRO A 136 1.66 12.10 7.75
CA PRO A 136 2.03 13.50 7.87
C PRO A 136 2.96 13.88 6.70
N PRO A 137 2.92 15.14 6.24
CA PRO A 137 3.76 15.56 5.10
C PRO A 137 5.26 15.45 5.38
N LEU A 138 5.66 15.23 6.63
CA LEU A 138 7.03 15.06 7.09
C LEU A 138 7.15 13.70 7.79
N LEU A 139 8.29 13.04 7.63
CA LEU A 139 8.63 11.84 8.40
C LEU A 139 8.82 12.21 9.87
N THR A 140 8.34 11.34 10.74
CA THR A 140 8.64 11.33 12.18
C THR A 140 10.05 10.82 12.43
N ASP A 141 10.59 11.11 13.62
CA ASP A 141 11.93 10.64 14.00
C ASP A 141 11.97 9.11 14.06
N GLU A 142 10.91 8.45 14.56
CA GLU A 142 10.81 6.98 14.58
C GLU A 142 10.84 6.39 13.16
N GLU A 143 10.16 7.01 12.20
CA GLU A 143 10.20 6.58 10.80
C GLU A 143 11.60 6.73 10.19
N VAL A 144 12.33 7.79 10.55
CA VAL A 144 13.72 7.98 10.10
C VAL A 144 14.63 6.91 10.69
N GLU A 145 14.48 6.57 11.97
CA GLU A 145 15.24 5.52 12.65
C GLU A 145 14.99 4.13 12.03
N ASP A 146 13.73 3.80 11.75
CA ASP A 146 13.35 2.54 11.08
C ASP A 146 13.93 2.44 9.66
N ILE A 147 13.93 3.57 8.92
CA ILE A 147 14.56 3.63 7.60
C ILE A 147 16.08 3.46 7.72
N LEU A 148 16.73 4.14 8.67
CA LEU A 148 18.17 4.04 8.88
C LEU A 148 18.60 2.60 9.19
N ALA A 149 17.83 1.86 10.00
CA ALA A 149 18.10 0.47 10.33
C ALA A 149 18.07 -0.47 9.10
N ARG A 150 17.40 -0.08 8.01
CA ARG A 150 17.19 -0.89 6.81
C ARG A 150 17.87 -0.34 5.55
N ALA A 151 18.36 0.89 5.60
CA ALA A 151 18.85 1.61 4.44
C ALA A 151 20.06 0.92 3.81
N ASP A 152 21.02 0.48 4.62
CA ASP A 152 22.24 -0.17 4.13
C ASP A 152 21.93 -1.51 3.43
N ASP A 153 21.02 -2.31 4.00
CA ASP A 153 20.56 -3.56 3.40
C ASP A 153 19.85 -3.31 2.06
N LEU A 154 19.01 -2.27 1.99
CA LEU A 154 18.33 -1.88 0.76
C LEU A 154 19.32 -1.44 -0.33
N VAL A 155 20.33 -0.65 0.04
CA VAL A 155 21.39 -0.21 -0.86
C VAL A 155 22.22 -1.39 -1.35
N SER A 156 22.57 -2.32 -0.46
CA SER A 156 23.29 -3.55 -0.80
C SER A 156 22.49 -4.39 -1.79
N TRP A 157 21.21 -4.67 -1.49
CA TRP A 157 20.35 -5.45 -2.37
C TRP A 157 20.16 -4.78 -3.73
N ALA A 158 20.00 -3.46 -3.78
CA ALA A 158 19.93 -2.73 -5.04
C ALA A 158 21.24 -2.83 -5.86
N ALA A 159 22.39 -2.88 -5.20
CA ALA A 159 23.67 -3.13 -5.86
C ALA A 159 23.75 -4.56 -6.42
N ASP A 160 23.32 -5.56 -5.65
CA ASP A 160 23.30 -6.96 -6.09
C ASP A 160 22.41 -7.16 -7.33
N ILE A 161 21.22 -6.53 -7.34
CA ILE A 161 20.32 -6.58 -8.50
C ILE A 161 20.95 -5.91 -9.73
N LYS A 162 21.64 -4.78 -9.56
CA LYS A 162 22.36 -4.12 -10.67
C LYS A 162 23.47 -5.00 -11.24
N GLU A 163 24.27 -5.62 -10.37
CA GLU A 163 25.34 -6.52 -10.79
C GLU A 163 24.77 -7.75 -11.52
N TYR A 164 23.74 -8.38 -10.96
CA TYR A 164 23.04 -9.48 -11.61
C TYR A 164 22.53 -9.09 -13.01
N ALA A 165 21.81 -7.96 -13.11
CA ALA A 165 21.26 -7.48 -14.37
C ALA A 165 22.37 -7.22 -15.42
N LEU A 166 23.50 -6.65 -14.98
CA LEU A 166 24.68 -6.44 -15.81
C LEU A 166 25.27 -7.75 -16.32
N GLN A 167 25.49 -8.74 -15.44
CA GLN A 167 26.04 -10.06 -15.82
C GLN A 167 25.13 -10.78 -16.82
N GLN A 168 23.81 -10.70 -16.63
CA GLN A 168 22.85 -11.25 -17.60
C GLN A 168 22.90 -10.51 -18.94
N ALA A 169 23.04 -9.18 -18.93
CA ALA A 169 23.18 -8.40 -20.16
C ALA A 169 24.47 -8.71 -20.91
N ILE A 170 25.60 -8.88 -20.21
CA ILE A 170 26.87 -9.34 -20.80
C ILE A 170 26.70 -10.73 -21.43
N SER A 171 25.86 -11.59 -20.84
CA SER A 171 25.55 -12.93 -21.35
C SER A 171 24.55 -12.94 -22.52
N GLY A 172 24.10 -11.76 -22.98
CA GLY A 172 23.22 -11.61 -24.14
C GLY A 172 21.74 -11.37 -23.84
N LYS A 173 21.34 -11.22 -22.56
CA LYS A 173 19.95 -10.91 -22.19
C LYS A 173 19.65 -9.42 -22.41
N GLU A 174 18.56 -9.11 -23.09
CA GLU A 174 18.07 -7.74 -23.21
C GLU A 174 17.07 -7.39 -22.09
N TRP A 175 17.22 -6.20 -21.51
CA TRP A 175 16.29 -5.65 -20.52
C TRP A 175 15.51 -4.50 -21.16
N HIS A 176 14.18 -4.54 -21.07
CA HIS A 176 13.33 -3.53 -21.69
C HIS A 176 13.63 -2.12 -21.17
N GLY A 177 13.92 -1.17 -22.07
CA GLY A 177 14.26 0.21 -21.73
C GLY A 177 15.72 0.45 -21.34
N TRP A 178 16.58 -0.58 -21.38
CA TRP A 178 18.00 -0.49 -21.04
C TRP A 178 18.87 -0.93 -22.22
N LYS A 179 20.11 -0.44 -22.25
CA LYS A 179 21.12 -0.87 -23.23
C LYS A 179 22.46 -1.13 -22.55
N LEU A 180 23.18 -2.13 -23.03
CA LEU A 180 24.55 -2.39 -22.62
C LEU A 180 25.49 -1.49 -23.44
N VAL A 181 26.38 -0.78 -22.77
CA VAL A 181 27.36 0.13 -23.40
C VAL A 181 28.72 -0.03 -22.74
N GLU A 182 29.79 0.32 -23.46
CA GLU A 182 31.12 0.41 -22.85
C GLU A 182 31.15 1.46 -21.75
N GLY A 183 31.85 1.15 -20.66
CA GLY A 183 32.15 2.11 -19.61
C GLY A 183 32.97 3.28 -20.16
N ARG A 184 32.95 4.41 -19.44
CA ARG A 184 33.78 5.56 -19.83
C ARG A 184 35.26 5.18 -19.78
N SER A 185 35.94 5.23 -20.92
CA SER A 185 37.39 5.04 -21.00
C SER A 185 38.11 6.33 -20.63
N ASN A 186 39.13 6.22 -19.78
CA ASN A 186 40.03 7.33 -19.48
C ASN A 186 41.24 7.27 -20.42
N ARG A 187 41.57 8.40 -21.05
CA ARG A 187 42.79 8.52 -21.85
C ARG A 187 44.01 8.36 -20.94
N LYS A 188 44.95 7.53 -21.36
CA LYS A 188 46.25 7.33 -20.70
C LYS A 188 47.35 7.47 -21.74
N TYR A 189 48.50 8.01 -21.33
CA TYR A 189 49.68 8.04 -22.18
C TYR A 189 50.21 6.61 -22.37
N THR A 190 50.57 6.26 -23.60
CA THR A 190 51.12 4.94 -23.95
C THR A 190 52.59 4.80 -23.56
N ASN A 191 53.32 5.91 -23.52
CA ASN A 191 54.72 5.97 -23.07
C ASN A 191 54.99 7.35 -22.47
N GLU A 192 55.06 7.42 -21.15
CA GLU A 192 55.25 8.67 -20.42
C GLU A 192 56.59 9.35 -20.75
N THR A 193 57.65 8.58 -21.03
CA THR A 193 58.97 9.11 -21.40
C THR A 193 58.95 9.80 -22.76
N ALA A 194 58.30 9.19 -23.76
CA ALA A 194 58.15 9.78 -25.09
C ALA A 194 57.28 11.06 -25.05
N VAL A 195 56.24 11.04 -24.21
CA VAL A 195 55.38 12.21 -23.98
C VAL A 195 56.15 13.33 -23.30
N ALA A 196 56.92 13.03 -22.25
CA ALA A 196 57.74 14.01 -21.56
C ALA A 196 58.77 14.64 -22.50
N GLY A 197 59.43 13.84 -23.36
CA GLY A 197 60.34 14.33 -24.39
C GLY A 197 59.64 15.29 -25.37
N ALA A 198 58.52 14.87 -25.96
CA ALA A 198 57.79 15.68 -26.93
C ALA A 198 57.27 17.02 -26.36
N VAL A 199 56.84 17.03 -25.10
CA VAL A 199 56.37 18.24 -24.41
C VAL A 199 57.54 19.15 -24.02
N THR A 200 58.66 18.57 -23.58
CA THR A 200 59.89 19.32 -23.26
C THR A 200 60.50 19.97 -24.51
N ASP A 201 60.53 19.24 -25.63
CA ASP A 201 61.01 19.75 -26.93
C ASP A 201 60.13 20.90 -27.45
N ALA A 202 58.84 20.89 -27.10
CA ALA A 202 57.91 21.97 -27.37
C ALA A 202 58.04 23.17 -26.40
N GLY A 203 58.98 23.11 -25.45
CA GLY A 203 59.27 24.19 -24.50
C GLY A 203 58.40 24.24 -23.25
N PHE A 204 57.66 23.17 -22.94
CA PHE A 204 56.79 23.08 -21.76
C PHE A 204 57.32 22.05 -20.75
N ASP A 205 57.04 22.23 -19.45
CA ASP A 205 57.36 21.23 -18.42
C ASP A 205 56.24 20.16 -18.37
N PRO A 206 56.51 18.89 -18.75
CA PRO A 206 55.50 17.83 -18.73
C PRO A 206 55.17 17.30 -17.33
N TYR A 207 55.92 17.69 -16.30
CA TYR A 207 55.80 17.11 -14.96
C TYR A 207 55.00 17.98 -14.00
N GLU A 208 54.09 17.34 -13.27
CA GLU A 208 53.44 17.97 -12.11
C GLU A 208 54.36 17.82 -10.88
N ARG A 209 54.83 18.95 -10.32
CA ARG A 209 55.59 18.94 -9.07
C ARG A 209 54.65 19.08 -7.88
N LYS A 210 54.29 17.95 -7.28
CA LYS A 210 53.42 17.89 -6.11
C LYS A 210 54.21 17.55 -4.85
N VAL A 211 53.92 18.24 -3.75
CA VAL A 211 54.42 17.89 -2.41
C VAL A 211 53.93 16.48 -2.06
N LEU A 212 54.83 15.62 -1.57
CA LEU A 212 54.49 14.25 -1.19
C LEU A 212 53.39 14.25 -0.11
N GLY A 213 52.44 13.32 -0.23
CA GLY A 213 51.47 13.07 0.83
C GLY A 213 52.16 12.63 2.13
N VAL A 214 51.56 12.92 3.28
CA VAL A 214 52.17 12.75 4.62
C VAL A 214 52.81 11.38 4.81
N THR A 215 52.15 10.29 4.37
CA THR A 215 52.69 8.93 4.47
C THR A 215 53.95 8.72 3.62
N ALA A 216 53.99 9.26 2.40
CA ALA A 216 55.16 9.17 1.53
C ALA A 216 56.30 10.07 2.02
N MET A 217 55.96 11.27 2.51
CA MET A 217 56.91 12.19 3.14
C MET A 217 57.54 11.58 4.41
N GLN A 218 56.75 10.86 5.21
CA GLN A 218 57.22 10.17 6.42
C GLN A 218 58.15 9.01 6.08
N LYS A 219 57.88 8.26 5.00
CA LYS A 219 58.80 7.21 4.52
C LYS A 219 60.13 7.80 4.05
N LEU A 220 60.13 9.00 3.46
CA LEU A 220 61.33 9.66 2.96
C LEU A 220 62.19 10.26 4.09
N LEU A 221 61.56 10.99 5.02
CA LEU A 221 62.27 11.74 6.07
C LEU A 221 62.49 10.94 7.35
N GLY A 222 61.73 9.86 7.57
CA GLY A 222 61.63 9.18 8.86
C GLY A 222 60.71 9.92 9.83
N LYS A 223 60.13 9.19 10.80
CA LYS A 223 59.10 9.73 11.71
C LYS A 223 59.61 10.90 12.56
N SER A 224 60.80 10.78 13.16
CA SER A 224 61.39 11.82 14.01
C SER A 224 61.66 13.12 13.26
N ARG A 225 62.22 13.03 12.05
CA ARG A 225 62.56 14.18 11.21
C ARG A 225 61.34 14.83 10.57
N LEU A 226 60.30 14.05 10.28
CA LEU A 226 59.00 14.57 9.84
C LEU A 226 58.35 15.38 10.97
N GLU A 227 58.36 14.87 12.21
CA GLU A 227 57.82 15.60 13.36
C GLU A 227 58.62 16.89 13.63
N GLU A 228 59.96 16.85 13.58
CA GLU A 228 60.81 18.03 13.79
C GLU A 228 60.55 19.14 12.74
N LEU A 229 60.43 18.77 11.47
CA LEU A 229 60.39 19.74 10.37
C LEU A 229 58.98 20.14 9.96
N LEU A 230 58.00 19.24 10.09
CA LEU A 230 56.69 19.39 9.46
C LEU A 230 55.52 19.36 10.45
N ALA A 231 55.73 19.11 11.75
CA ALA A 231 54.62 19.09 12.73
C ALA A 231 53.82 20.39 12.75
N ALA A 232 54.48 21.55 12.58
CA ALA A 232 53.80 22.85 12.50
C ALA A 232 52.91 23.04 11.25
N TYR A 233 53.03 22.14 10.27
CA TYR A 233 52.32 22.21 8.98
C TYR A 233 51.39 21.01 8.74
N ILE A 234 51.25 20.09 9.71
CA ILE A 234 50.34 18.94 9.63
C ILE A 234 49.16 19.19 10.55
N GLU A 235 48.01 19.51 9.95
CA GLU A 235 46.74 19.56 10.66
C GLU A 235 46.04 18.20 10.55
N LYS A 236 45.59 17.66 11.69
CA LYS A 236 44.68 16.51 11.72
C LYS A 236 43.28 17.04 11.95
N PRO A 237 42.50 17.37 10.89
CA PRO A 237 41.14 17.84 11.07
C PRO A 237 40.33 16.75 11.78
N GLN A 238 39.41 17.16 12.65
CA GLN A 238 38.42 16.23 13.19
C GLN A 238 37.64 15.62 12.02
N GLY A 239 37.47 14.28 12.06
CA GLY A 239 36.68 13.58 11.06
C GLY A 239 35.25 14.10 11.07
N LYS A 240 34.62 14.17 9.89
CA LYS A 240 33.23 14.60 9.78
C LYS A 240 32.33 13.70 10.63
N PRO A 241 31.39 14.27 11.42
CA PRO A 241 30.40 13.48 12.14
C PRO A 241 29.66 12.56 11.17
N THR A 242 29.54 11.29 11.54
CA THR A 242 28.85 10.26 10.77
C THR A 242 27.92 9.53 11.72
N LEU A 243 26.64 9.46 11.39
CA LEU A 243 25.65 8.71 12.16
C LEU A 243 25.84 7.22 11.88
N VAL A 244 25.89 6.41 12.92
CA VAL A 244 26.11 4.95 12.85
C VAL A 244 25.26 4.25 13.92
N PRO A 245 24.94 2.96 13.76
CA PRO A 245 24.22 2.21 14.79
C PRO A 245 24.99 2.16 16.11
N GLU A 246 24.27 2.01 17.24
CA GLU A 246 24.85 1.85 18.59
C GLU A 246 25.80 0.64 18.74
N SER A 247 25.70 -0.34 17.82
CA SER A 247 26.63 -1.47 17.78
C SER A 247 28.03 -1.12 17.23
N ASP A 248 28.21 0.07 16.64
CA ASP A 248 29.51 0.57 16.22
C ASP A 248 30.42 0.81 17.43
N LYS A 249 31.67 0.33 17.36
CA LYS A 249 32.60 0.37 18.49
C LYS A 249 33.18 1.77 18.77
N ARG A 250 32.99 2.73 17.87
CA ARG A 250 33.51 4.09 18.03
C ARG A 250 32.68 4.83 19.09
N PRO A 251 33.32 5.58 20.01
CA PRO A 251 32.59 6.34 21.00
C PRO A 251 31.74 7.42 20.34
N ALA A 252 30.55 7.67 20.90
CA ALA A 252 29.70 8.76 20.49
C ALA A 252 30.45 10.11 20.63
N MET A 253 30.20 11.02 19.69
CA MET A 253 30.81 12.34 19.70
C MET A 253 30.09 13.23 20.74
N ASN A 254 30.83 13.95 21.58
CA ASN A 254 30.24 14.96 22.46
C ASN A 254 29.65 16.09 21.62
N THR A 255 28.38 16.42 21.89
CA THR A 255 27.68 17.53 21.23
C THR A 255 27.74 18.76 22.12
N ALA A 256 27.55 19.96 21.54
CA ALA A 256 27.50 21.21 22.31
C ALA A 256 26.49 21.18 23.47
N LYS A 257 25.46 20.33 23.40
CA LYS A 257 24.49 20.14 24.48
C LYS A 257 25.10 19.46 25.72
N ASN A 258 26.10 18.58 25.55
CA ASN A 258 26.81 17.93 26.65
C ASN A 258 27.77 18.91 27.36
N ASP A 259 28.38 19.83 26.62
CA ASP A 259 29.32 20.82 27.17
C ASP A 259 28.64 21.80 28.16
N PHE A 260 27.32 22.03 28.04
CA PHE A 260 26.55 22.89 28.97
C PHE A 260 25.95 22.13 30.17
N MET A 261 26.07 20.80 30.24
CA MET A 261 25.55 20.00 31.36
C MET A 261 26.59 19.74 32.45
N GLU A 262 27.90 19.84 32.17
CA GLU A 262 28.97 19.57 33.15
C GLU A 262 29.26 20.72 34.13
N GLU A 263 28.66 21.91 33.98
CA GLU A 263 28.90 23.06 34.90
C GLU A 263 28.00 23.08 36.16
N ASN A 264 27.08 22.13 36.35
CA ASN A 264 26.12 22.15 37.47
C ASN A 264 26.40 21.15 38.62
N ASP A 265 27.48 20.38 38.59
CA ASP A 265 27.78 19.35 39.61
C ASP A 265 28.98 19.69 40.52
N TYR A 266 29.07 20.95 40.99
CA TYR A 266 29.92 21.31 42.13
C TYR A 266 29.23 22.35 43.05
N GLU A 267 28.35 21.85 43.94
CA GLU A 267 28.16 22.44 45.28
C GLU A 267 29.05 21.71 46.31
#